data_AF-W1YFM6-F1
#
_entry.id   AF-W1YFM6-F1
#
_cell.length_a   1.000
_cell.length_b   1.000
_cell.length_c   1.000
_cell.angle_alpha   90.00
_cell.angle_beta   90.00
_cell.angle_gamma   90.00
#
_symmetry.space_group_name_H-M   'P 1'
#
loop_
_entity.id
_entity.type
_entity.pdbx_description
1 polymer ?
#
loop_
_entity_poly.entity_id
_entity_poly.type
_entity_poly.pdbx_seq_one_letter_code
_entity_poly.pdbx_strand_id
1 'polypeptide(L)'
;FNIKGQNGIVTEANGDDVTVKLDDDTANKINNAANTDLSNLTDAGKQQVKDLSAWNVVANGNTAEKVEGGNTVKFIDGDNISITQNGKDFTIATKKDVTFDTVTANDTITAPKVKATDGVETPEVTGLTNKTWVPGQTQ
;
A
#
# COMPACT_ATOMS: atom_id res chain seq x y z
N PHE A 1 12.14 -55.82 37.49
CA PHE A 1 11.27 -54.61 37.41
C PHE A 1 10.85 -54.44 35.95
N ASN A 2 9.63 -54.01 35.64
CA ASN A 2 9.21 -53.73 34.27
C ASN A 2 9.20 -52.22 34.02
N ILE A 3 9.95 -51.76 33.04
CA ILE A 3 9.97 -50.35 32.63
C ILE A 3 9.14 -50.26 31.35
N LYS A 4 8.16 -49.37 31.31
CA LYS A 4 7.30 -49.12 30.14
C LYS A 4 7.26 -47.63 29.86
N GLY A 5 7.56 -47.23 28.63
CA GLY A 5 7.29 -45.88 28.15
C GLY A 5 5.78 -45.60 28.06
N GLN A 6 5.37 -44.37 28.37
CA GLN A 6 4.02 -43.85 28.19
C GLN A 6 4.10 -42.41 27.69
N ASN A 7 3.09 -41.96 26.93
CA ASN A 7 2.87 -40.57 26.52
C ASN A 7 4.11 -39.85 25.96
N GLY A 8 4.74 -40.35 24.90
CA GLY A 8 5.89 -39.67 24.28
C GLY A 8 7.25 -40.36 24.48
N ILE A 9 7.30 -41.43 25.28
CA ILE A 9 8.54 -42.09 25.70
C ILE A 9 8.61 -43.53 25.18
N VAL A 10 9.76 -43.91 24.65
CA VAL A 10 10.11 -45.28 24.26
C VAL A 10 11.27 -45.77 25.12
N THR A 11 11.18 -47.03 25.56
CA THR A 11 12.18 -47.69 26.38
C THR A 11 12.64 -48.97 25.70
N GLU A 12 13.94 -49.13 25.48
CA GLU A 12 14.54 -50.28 24.82
C GLU A 12 15.62 -50.88 25.74
N ALA A 13 15.54 -52.19 26.00
CA ALA A 13 16.52 -52.91 26.82
C ALA A 13 17.48 -53.70 25.92
N ASN A 14 18.79 -53.57 26.17
CA ASN A 14 19.83 -54.29 25.43
C ASN A 14 20.95 -54.71 26.39
N GLY A 15 21.07 -56.01 26.66
CA GLY A 15 22.00 -56.53 27.66
C GLY A 15 21.68 -56.01 29.06
N ASP A 16 22.67 -55.42 29.71
CA ASP A 16 22.54 -54.82 31.04
C ASP A 16 22.07 -53.35 31.00
N ASP A 17 21.91 -52.78 29.81
CA ASP A 17 21.53 -51.38 29.60
C ASP A 17 20.05 -51.21 29.23
N VAL A 18 19.49 -50.07 29.64
CA VAL A 18 18.17 -49.58 29.22
C VAL A 18 18.32 -48.19 28.64
N THR A 19 17.90 -48.02 27.39
CA THR A 19 17.82 -46.72 26.73
C THR A 19 16.41 -46.16 26.87
N VAL A 20 16.31 -44.90 27.29
CA VAL A 20 15.04 -44.16 27.36
C VAL A 20 15.15 -42.98 26.39
N LYS A 21 14.23 -42.90 25.44
CA LYS A 21 14.19 -41.85 24.42
C LYS A 21 12.77 -41.32 24.24
N LEU A 22 12.66 -40.20 23.54
CA LEU A 22 11.38 -39.77 22.99
C LEU A 22 10.96 -40.74 21.88
N ASP A 23 9.65 -40.94 21.69
CA ASP A 23 9.17 -41.50 20.43
C ASP A 23 9.45 -40.56 19.26
N ASP A 24 9.45 -41.14 18.06
CA ASP A 24 9.82 -40.42 16.84
C ASP A 24 8.87 -39.24 16.55
N ASP A 25 7.57 -39.38 16.83
CA ASP A 25 6.58 -38.33 16.63
C ASP A 25 6.84 -37.12 17.55
N THR A 26 7.15 -37.36 18.82
CA THR A 26 7.47 -36.33 19.81
C THR A 26 8.80 -35.67 19.48
N ALA A 27 9.82 -36.45 19.14
CA ALA A 27 11.12 -35.94 18.70
C ALA A 27 10.97 -35.06 17.44
N ASN A 28 10.17 -35.50 16.46
CA ASN A 28 9.91 -34.75 15.23
C ASN A 28 9.18 -33.42 15.50
N LYS A 29 8.21 -33.39 16.42
CA LYS A 29 7.54 -32.14 16.81
C LYS A 29 8.50 -31.14 17.44
N ILE A 30 9.38 -31.62 18.34
CA ILE A 30 10.36 -30.77 19.02
C ILE A 30 11.40 -30.25 18.03
N ASN A 31 11.93 -31.12 17.16
CA ASN A 31 12.95 -30.76 16.18
C ASN A 31 12.44 -29.76 15.11
N ASN A 32 11.13 -29.74 14.84
CA ASN A 32 10.49 -28.83 13.90
C ASN A 32 9.77 -27.65 14.56
N ALA A 33 9.81 -27.53 15.90
CA ALA A 33 9.16 -26.44 16.59
C ALA A 33 9.82 -25.10 16.23
N ALA A 34 9.03 -24.09 15.89
CA ALA A 34 9.56 -22.74 15.64
C ALA A 34 10.06 -22.08 16.94
N ASN A 35 11.17 -21.36 16.86
CA ASN A 35 11.64 -20.48 17.93
C ASN A 35 10.71 -19.26 18.03
N THR A 36 10.71 -18.58 19.17
CA THR A 36 9.88 -17.39 19.39
C THR A 36 10.21 -16.24 18.44
N ASP A 37 11.45 -16.14 17.97
CA ASP A 37 11.90 -15.16 16.98
C ASP A 37 11.78 -15.66 15.52
N LEU A 38 11.26 -16.87 15.33
CA LEU A 38 11.06 -17.51 14.02
C LEU A 38 12.35 -17.68 13.19
N SER A 39 13.54 -17.56 13.80
CA SER A 39 14.83 -17.65 13.11
C SER A 39 15.09 -19.01 12.45
N ASN A 40 14.44 -20.06 12.96
CA ASN A 40 14.57 -21.44 12.47
C ASN A 40 13.47 -21.87 11.49
N LEU A 41 12.61 -20.94 11.02
CA LEU A 41 11.68 -21.26 9.96
C LEU A 41 12.43 -21.70 8.68
N THR A 42 11.92 -22.74 8.05
CA THR A 42 12.31 -23.11 6.69
C THR A 42 11.94 -22.00 5.70
N ASP A 43 12.50 -22.03 4.49
CA ASP A 43 12.15 -21.03 3.49
C ASP A 43 10.66 -21.08 3.10
N ALA A 44 10.05 -22.26 3.11
CA ALA A 44 8.61 -22.43 2.97
C ALA A 44 7.83 -21.75 4.11
N GLY A 45 8.29 -21.91 5.36
CA GLY A 45 7.69 -21.23 6.51
C GLY A 45 7.81 -19.71 6.43
N LYS A 46 8.98 -19.20 6.04
CA LYS A 46 9.20 -17.75 5.80
C LYS A 46 8.28 -17.22 4.70
N GLN A 47 8.08 -17.99 3.62
CA GLN A 47 7.18 -17.61 2.54
C GLN A 47 5.72 -17.55 3.02
N GLN A 48 5.26 -18.53 3.79
CA GLN A 48 3.91 -18.49 4.39
C GLN A 48 3.71 -17.24 5.26
N VAL A 49 4.70 -16.86 6.07
CA VAL A 49 4.63 -15.62 6.87
C VAL A 49 4.52 -14.37 5.97
N LYS A 50 5.29 -14.31 4.87
CA LYS A 50 5.16 -13.21 3.89
C LYS A 50 3.79 -13.18 3.22
N ASP A 51 3.26 -14.34 2.83
CA ASP A 51 1.96 -14.46 2.19
C ASP A 51 0.82 -14.05 3.12
N LEU A 52 0.91 -14.35 4.42
CA LEU A 52 -0.06 -13.89 5.41
C LEU A 52 -0.09 -12.37 5.58
N SER A 53 1.02 -11.69 5.29
CA SER A 53 1.11 -10.22 5.30
C SER A 53 0.67 -9.56 3.99
N ALA A 54 0.38 -10.36 2.95
CA ALA A 54 0.04 -9.85 1.65
C ALA A 54 -1.38 -9.27 1.61
N TRP A 55 -1.56 -8.24 0.80
CA TRP A 55 -2.85 -7.59 0.54
C TRP A 55 -2.93 -7.17 -0.92
N ASN A 56 -4.12 -6.81 -1.40
CA ASN A 56 -4.30 -6.39 -2.79
C ASN A 56 -4.52 -4.88 -2.88
N VAL A 57 -3.85 -4.22 -3.84
CA VAL A 57 -4.09 -2.82 -4.21
C VAL A 57 -4.86 -2.76 -5.52
N VAL A 58 -5.85 -1.87 -5.61
CA VAL A 58 -6.62 -1.63 -6.83
C VAL A 58 -7.04 -0.18 -6.87
N ALA A 59 -6.98 0.42 -8.06
CA ALA A 59 -7.53 1.75 -8.32
C ALA A 59 -8.77 1.61 -9.22
N ASN A 60 -9.90 2.14 -8.78
CA ASN A 60 -11.17 2.10 -9.51
C ASN A 60 -11.58 0.66 -9.87
N GLY A 61 -12.02 0.41 -11.09
CA GLY A 61 -12.42 -0.92 -11.59
C GLY A 61 -11.29 -1.71 -12.27
N ASN A 62 -10.03 -1.42 -11.99
CA ASN A 62 -8.89 -2.15 -12.59
C ASN A 62 -8.71 -3.53 -11.95
N THR A 63 -7.78 -4.32 -12.51
CA THR A 63 -7.31 -5.57 -11.90
C THR A 63 -6.61 -5.28 -10.58
N ALA A 64 -6.91 -6.08 -9.55
CA ALA A 64 -6.24 -6.00 -8.27
C ALA A 64 -4.84 -6.62 -8.35
N GLU A 65 -3.85 -5.92 -7.80
CA GLU A 65 -2.44 -6.34 -7.76
C GLU A 65 -2.05 -6.80 -6.36
N LYS A 66 -1.40 -7.96 -6.24
CA LYS A 66 -0.95 -8.50 -4.95
C LYS A 66 0.31 -7.77 -4.48
N VAL A 67 0.24 -7.18 -3.29
CA VAL A 67 1.36 -6.57 -2.56
C VAL A 67 1.84 -7.56 -1.52
N GLU A 68 2.96 -8.22 -1.80
CA GLU A 68 3.58 -9.20 -0.90
C GLU A 68 4.45 -8.53 0.16
N GLY A 69 4.76 -9.27 1.24
CA GLY A 69 5.66 -8.78 2.29
C GLY A 69 7.03 -8.37 1.74
N GLY A 70 7.35 -7.08 1.85
CA GLY A 70 8.58 -6.47 1.32
C GLY A 70 8.39 -5.71 0.01
N ASN A 71 7.21 -5.78 -0.63
CA ASN A 71 6.91 -4.97 -1.80
C ASN A 71 6.80 -3.48 -1.43
N THR A 72 7.01 -2.61 -2.43
CA THR A 72 6.80 -1.16 -2.31
C THR A 72 5.68 -0.75 -3.25
N VAL A 73 4.67 -0.07 -2.70
CA VAL A 73 3.66 0.64 -3.50
C VAL A 73 4.15 2.06 -3.73
N LYS A 74 4.18 2.51 -4.98
CA LYS A 74 4.59 3.88 -5.35
C LYS A 74 3.37 4.72 -5.71
N PHE A 75 3.27 5.90 -5.10
CA PHE A 75 2.38 6.97 -5.53
C PHE A 75 3.21 7.96 -6.33
N ILE A 76 2.76 8.29 -7.54
CA ILE A 76 3.53 9.11 -8.49
C ILE A 76 2.69 10.34 -8.84
N ASP A 77 3.30 11.50 -8.72
CA ASP A 77 2.68 12.78 -9.08
C ASP A 77 2.38 12.83 -10.57
N GLY A 78 1.19 13.36 -10.90
CA GLY A 78 0.85 13.76 -12.26
C GLY A 78 1.13 15.24 -12.50
N ASP A 79 0.65 15.77 -13.62
CA ASP A 79 0.87 17.17 -13.97
C ASP A 79 0.18 18.13 -12.99
N ASN A 80 -1.08 17.86 -12.63
CA ASN A 80 -1.89 18.77 -11.79
C ASN A 80 -1.98 18.35 -10.31
N ILE A 81 -1.52 17.15 -9.95
CA ILE A 81 -1.59 16.61 -8.59
C ILE A 81 -0.18 16.52 -8.01
N SER A 82 -0.03 16.97 -6.77
CA SER A 82 1.18 16.78 -5.98
C SER A 82 0.90 15.84 -4.81
N ILE A 83 1.81 14.89 -4.59
CA ILE A 83 1.77 13.92 -3.51
C ILE A 83 3.08 14.05 -2.74
N THR A 84 2.97 14.33 -1.45
CA THR A 84 4.13 14.38 -0.55
C THR A 84 3.97 13.33 0.55
N GLN A 85 5.08 12.72 0.94
CA GLN A 85 5.11 11.69 1.97
C GLN A 85 5.98 12.15 3.14
N ASN A 86 5.45 12.07 4.36
CA ASN A 86 6.20 12.21 5.59
C ASN A 86 5.97 10.96 6.46
N GLY A 87 6.89 10.00 6.37
CA GLY A 87 6.73 8.71 7.03
C GLY A 87 5.52 7.95 6.49
N LYS A 88 4.46 7.82 7.31
CA LYS A 88 3.22 7.12 6.94
C LYS A 88 2.09 8.06 6.52
N ASP A 89 2.31 9.37 6.61
CA ASP A 89 1.32 10.38 6.23
C ASP A 89 1.56 10.79 4.79
N PHE A 90 0.49 10.76 3.99
CA PHE A 90 0.50 11.19 2.59
C PHE A 90 -0.41 12.41 2.45
N THR A 91 0.13 13.49 1.92
CA THR A 91 -0.65 14.68 1.56
C THR A 91 -0.82 14.71 0.05
N ILE A 92 -2.08 14.68 -0.40
CA ILE A 92 -2.45 14.77 -1.81
C ILE A 92 -3.11 16.13 -2.01
N ALA A 93 -2.58 16.93 -2.93
CA ALA A 93 -3.06 18.27 -3.22
C ALA A 93 -3.12 18.53 -4.72
N THR A 94 -4.00 19.42 -5.14
CA THR A 94 -3.84 20.06 -6.46
C THR A 94 -2.63 20.99 -6.40
N LYS A 95 -1.87 21.07 -7.48
CA LYS A 95 -0.78 22.04 -7.58
C LYS A 95 -1.33 23.47 -7.57
N LYS A 96 -0.48 24.42 -7.21
CA LYS A 96 -0.80 25.85 -7.25
C LYS A 96 -1.15 26.32 -8.66
N ASP A 97 -0.37 25.84 -9.63
CA ASP A 97 -0.53 26.11 -11.05
C ASP A 97 -0.90 24.79 -11.73
N VAL A 98 -2.03 24.79 -12.44
CA VAL A 98 -2.62 23.60 -13.10
C VAL A 98 -3.01 23.95 -14.53
N THR A 99 -2.92 22.97 -15.41
CA THR A 99 -3.26 23.13 -16.84
C THR A 99 -4.40 22.17 -17.19
N PHE A 100 -5.44 22.67 -17.84
CA PHE A 100 -6.55 21.88 -18.36
C PHE A 100 -6.80 22.24 -19.83
N ASP A 101 -7.09 21.25 -20.67
CA ASP A 101 -7.49 21.50 -22.05
C ASP A 101 -8.90 22.12 -22.12
N THR A 102 -9.82 21.65 -21.29
CA THR A 102 -11.18 22.16 -21.18
C THR A 102 -11.65 22.19 -19.73
N VAL A 103 -12.46 23.19 -19.39
CA VAL A 103 -13.09 23.33 -18.07
C VAL A 103 -14.57 23.62 -18.28
N THR A 104 -15.43 22.76 -17.71
CA THR A 104 -16.87 23.05 -17.57
C THR A 104 -17.12 23.58 -16.17
N ALA A 105 -17.56 24.84 -16.08
CA ALA A 105 -18.04 25.43 -14.84
C ALA A 105 -19.56 25.62 -14.93
N ASN A 106 -20.30 25.12 -13.94
CA ASN A 106 -21.76 25.27 -13.89
C ASN A 106 -22.20 26.63 -13.33
N ASP A 107 -21.28 27.33 -12.65
CA ASP A 107 -21.50 28.65 -12.03
C ASP A 107 -20.46 29.66 -12.56
N THR A 108 -20.06 30.63 -11.72
CA THR A 108 -19.13 31.71 -12.09
C THR A 108 -17.67 31.29 -11.94
N ILE A 109 -16.86 31.59 -12.96
CA ILE A 109 -15.39 31.56 -12.87
C ILE A 109 -14.90 32.97 -12.53
N THR A 110 -14.13 33.12 -11.46
CA THR A 110 -13.45 34.38 -11.14
C THR A 110 -12.05 34.37 -11.73
N ALA A 111 -11.82 35.20 -12.76
CA ALA A 111 -10.48 35.42 -13.28
C ALA A 111 -9.69 36.38 -12.36
N PRO A 112 -8.34 36.29 -12.33
CA PRO A 112 -7.52 37.31 -11.69
C PRO A 112 -7.87 38.70 -12.23
N LYS A 113 -7.91 39.70 -11.33
CA LYS A 113 -8.02 41.10 -11.75
C LYS A 113 -6.77 41.46 -12.55
N VAL A 114 -6.94 41.70 -13.85
CA VAL A 114 -5.85 42.23 -14.67
C VAL A 114 -5.74 43.73 -14.35
N LYS A 115 -4.53 44.19 -14.03
CA LYS A 115 -4.26 45.62 -13.80
C LYS A 115 -4.17 46.29 -15.18
N ALA A 116 -4.96 47.34 -15.41
CA ALA A 116 -4.75 48.18 -16.59
C ALA A 116 -3.36 48.82 -16.48
N THR A 117 -2.53 48.63 -17.50
CA THR A 117 -1.37 49.48 -17.74
C THR A 117 -1.87 50.74 -18.44
N ASP A 118 -1.34 51.91 -18.10
CA ASP A 118 -1.77 53.19 -18.69
C ASP A 118 -1.82 53.09 -20.23
N GLY A 119 -2.98 53.39 -20.82
CA GLY A 119 -3.23 53.32 -22.26
C GLY A 119 -3.88 52.03 -22.79
N VAL A 120 -4.26 51.07 -21.91
CA VAL A 120 -5.08 49.89 -22.28
C VAL A 120 -6.45 50.00 -21.60
N GLU A 121 -7.51 50.23 -22.38
CA GLU A 121 -8.83 50.58 -21.83
C GLU A 121 -9.66 49.41 -21.29
N THR A 122 -9.27 48.16 -21.48
CA THR A 122 -9.97 47.02 -20.86
C THR A 122 -9.01 45.90 -20.46
N PRO A 123 -8.96 45.50 -19.18
CA PRO A 123 -8.30 44.27 -18.76
C PRO A 123 -8.94 43.06 -19.46
N GLU A 124 -8.27 42.50 -20.47
CA GLU A 124 -8.75 41.31 -21.18
C GLU A 124 -8.33 40.03 -20.44
N VAL A 125 -9.28 39.12 -20.23
CA VAL A 125 -8.95 37.72 -19.90
C VAL A 125 -8.62 37.01 -21.21
N THR A 126 -7.34 36.91 -21.54
CA THR A 126 -6.89 36.15 -22.72
C THR A 126 -7.09 34.65 -22.48
N GLY A 127 -7.81 33.96 -23.36
CA GLY A 127 -7.98 32.49 -23.32
C GLY A 127 -9.38 31.96 -22.98
N LEU A 128 -10.32 32.81 -22.55
CA LEU A 128 -11.74 32.43 -22.45
C LEU A 128 -12.42 32.65 -23.80
N THR A 129 -12.68 31.58 -24.56
CA THR A 129 -13.36 31.67 -25.86
C THR A 129 -14.89 31.66 -25.78
N ASN A 130 -15.49 32.01 -24.64
CA ASN A 130 -16.95 32.15 -24.56
C ASN A 130 -17.38 33.44 -25.30
N LYS A 131 -17.49 33.33 -26.62
CA LYS A 131 -17.65 34.44 -27.57
C LYS A 131 -19.06 35.05 -27.61
N THR A 132 -20.03 34.56 -26.84
CA THR A 132 -21.37 35.15 -26.80
C THR A 132 -21.54 36.02 -25.56
N TRP A 133 -20.77 37.10 -25.49
CA TRP A 133 -21.20 38.26 -24.72
C TRP A 133 -22.26 39.01 -25.55
N VAL A 134 -23.50 39.10 -25.05
CA VAL A 134 -24.55 39.92 -25.66
C VAL A 134 -24.58 41.25 -24.92
N PRO A 135 -24.08 42.36 -25.51
CA PRO A 135 -24.16 43.68 -24.88
C PRO A 135 -25.61 44.03 -24.52
N GLY A 136 -25.83 44.45 -23.27
CA GLY A 136 -27.10 45.05 -22.84
C GLY A 136 -28.15 44.09 -22.26
N GLN A 137 -27.86 42.81 -22.08
CA GLN A 137 -28.69 41.94 -21.25
C GLN A 137 -28.15 41.96 -19.81
N THR A 138 -28.82 42.71 -18.94
CA THR A 138 -28.70 42.48 -17.49
C THR A 138 -29.34 41.14 -17.15
N GLN A 139 -28.66 40.35 -16.33
CA GLN A 139 -29.20 39.11 -15.77
C GLN A 139 -30.39 39.41 -14.85
#